data_AF-A0A212CTV2-F1
#
_entry.id   AF-A0A212CTV2-F1
#
_cell.length_a   1.000
_cell.length_b   1.000
_cell.length_c   1.000
_cell.angle_alpha   90.00
_cell.angle_beta   90.00
_cell.angle_gamma   90.00
#
_symmetry.space_group_name_H-M   'P 1'
#
loop_
_entity.id
_entity.type
_entity.pdbx_description
1 polymer ?
#
loop_
_entity_poly.entity_id
_entity_poly.type
_entity_poly.pdbx_seq_one_letter_code
_entity_poly.pdbx_strand_id
1 'polypeptide(L)'
;MLLLEILHEIKSFPLHFDENSFFAGNKKEANKLKTQGLGTALKILFSEKLIANMPESGPSYEFHLTRQEIVSLFNAFGRISTSVKELENFRNLLQNIH
;
A
#
# COMPACT_ATOMS: atom_id res chain seq x y z
N MET A 1 -15.81 1.48 -12.42
CA MET A 1 -14.41 1.09 -12.65
C MET A 1 -13.69 1.19 -11.29
N LEU A 2 -14.21 0.46 -10.29
CA LEU A 2 -14.04 0.80 -8.85
C LEU A 2 -12.58 0.77 -8.38
N LEU A 3 -11.82 -0.25 -8.80
CA LEU A 3 -10.42 -0.39 -8.39
C LEU A 3 -9.55 0.79 -8.86
N LEU A 4 -9.73 1.22 -10.11
CA LEU A 4 -8.94 2.33 -10.67
C LEU A 4 -9.35 3.67 -10.07
N GLU A 5 -10.64 3.85 -9.76
CA GLU A 5 -11.12 5.01 -9.01
C GLU A 5 -10.46 5.09 -7.63
N ILE A 6 -10.43 3.99 -6.87
CA ILE A 6 -9.74 3.95 -5.56
C ILE A 6 -8.24 4.25 -5.70
N LEU A 7 -7.57 3.67 -6.70
CA LEU A 7 -6.14 3.95 -6.93
C LEU A 7 -5.89 5.41 -7.32
N HIS A 8 -6.80 6.02 -8.07
CA HIS A 8 -6.73 7.44 -8.42
C HIS A 8 -6.93 8.34 -7.20
N GLU A 9 -7.90 8.03 -6.34
CA GLU A 9 -8.09 8.71 -5.05
C GLU A 9 -6.84 8.61 -4.17
N ILE A 10 -6.26 7.41 -4.03
CA ILE A 10 -4.99 7.21 -3.30
C ILE A 10 -3.88 8.10 -3.87
N LYS A 11 -3.75 8.19 -5.20
CA LYS A 11 -2.75 9.03 -5.87
C LYS A 11 -2.97 10.53 -5.65
N SER A 12 -4.21 10.97 -5.49
CA SER A 12 -4.55 12.38 -5.24
C SER A 12 -4.23 12.84 -3.81
N PHE A 13 -4.03 11.91 -2.87
CA PHE A 13 -3.70 12.24 -1.50
C PHE A 13 -2.37 13.00 -1.44
N PRO A 14 -2.32 14.22 -0.87
CA PRO A 14 -1.12 15.05 -0.84
C PRO A 14 -0.11 14.51 0.17
N LEU A 15 0.56 13.42 -0.22
CA LEU A 15 1.61 12.79 0.57
C LEU A 15 2.95 13.39 0.17
N HIS A 16 3.51 14.27 1.01
CA HIS A 16 4.94 14.57 0.94
C HIS A 16 5.68 13.44 1.64
N PHE A 17 5.95 12.39 0.89
CA PHE A 17 6.77 11.27 1.36
C PHE A 17 8.24 11.57 1.06
N ASP A 18 9.04 11.81 2.10
CA ASP A 18 10.50 11.84 1.91
C ASP A 18 11.00 10.40 1.76
N GLU A 19 11.11 9.99 0.50
CA GLU A 19 11.63 8.69 0.06
C GLU A 19 12.95 8.34 0.76
N ASN A 20 13.86 9.30 0.95
CA ASN A 20 15.16 9.05 1.57
C ASN A 20 15.04 8.61 3.05
N SER A 21 14.02 9.09 3.75
CA SER A 21 13.76 8.74 5.16
C SER A 21 13.25 7.30 5.33
N PHE A 22 12.48 6.80 4.36
CA PHE A 22 11.94 5.43 4.40
C PHE A 22 12.92 4.39 3.83
N PHE A 23 13.71 4.77 2.81
CA PHE A 23 14.72 3.91 2.18
C PHE A 23 16.06 3.86 2.93
N ALA A 24 16.22 4.65 4.00
CA ALA A 24 17.37 4.55 4.92
C ALA A 24 17.40 3.23 5.72
N GLY A 25 16.33 2.43 5.67
CA GLY A 25 16.21 1.13 6.34
C GLY A 25 16.88 -0.04 5.58
N ASN A 26 17.50 -0.94 6.35
CA ASN A 26 18.18 -2.14 5.85
C ASN A 26 17.18 -3.10 5.19
N LYS A 27 17.42 -3.54 3.93
CA LYS A 27 16.65 -4.59 3.22
C LYS A 27 16.38 -5.84 4.07
N LYS A 28 17.20 -6.11 5.09
CA LYS A 28 17.04 -7.18 6.07
C LYS A 28 15.84 -7.00 7.02
N GLU A 29 15.49 -5.77 7.39
CA GLU A 29 14.34 -5.48 8.26
C GLU A 29 13.01 -5.60 7.51
N ALA A 30 12.96 -5.13 6.26
CA ALA A 30 11.83 -5.35 5.36
C ALA A 30 11.55 -6.85 5.15
N ASN A 31 12.60 -7.68 5.10
CA ASN A 31 12.46 -9.14 5.03
C ASN A 31 11.88 -9.78 6.30
N LYS A 32 12.03 -9.13 7.46
CA LYS A 32 11.51 -9.61 8.76
C LYS A 32 10.02 -9.29 8.95
N LEU A 33 9.48 -8.30 8.23
CA LEU A 33 8.11 -7.81 8.36
C LEU A 33 7.06 -8.51 7.45
N LYS A 34 7.36 -9.71 6.94
CA LYS A 34 6.56 -10.37 5.89
C LYS A 34 5.25 -10.98 6.39
N THR A 35 4.23 -10.14 6.55
CA THR A 35 2.84 -10.57 6.29
C THR A 35 2.55 -10.35 4.79
N GLN A 36 1.77 -11.23 4.16
CA GLN A 36 1.70 -11.32 2.70
C GLN A 36 1.36 -9.98 1.99
N GLY A 37 0.40 -9.22 2.52
CA GLY A 37 0.00 -7.93 1.93
C GLY A 37 1.06 -6.83 2.07
N LEU A 38 1.76 -6.76 3.22
CA LEU A 38 2.88 -5.82 3.40
C LEU A 38 4.09 -6.21 2.53
N GLY A 39 4.33 -7.50 2.36
CA GLY A 39 5.36 -8.01 1.43
C GLY A 39 5.09 -7.56 -0.01
N THR A 40 3.84 -7.62 -0.46
CA THR A 40 3.44 -7.11 -1.78
C THR A 40 3.63 -5.60 -1.89
N ALA A 41 3.28 -4.83 -0.86
CA ALA A 41 3.49 -3.38 -0.85
C ALA A 41 4.98 -3.03 -0.98
N LEU A 42 5.84 -3.70 -0.23
CA LEU A 42 7.30 -3.54 -0.33
C LEU A 42 7.83 -3.92 -1.72
N LYS A 43 7.32 -5.01 -2.32
CA LYS A 43 7.66 -5.40 -3.68
C LYS A 43 7.34 -4.29 -4.69
N ILE A 44 6.18 -3.65 -4.59
CA ILE A 44 5.80 -2.51 -5.44
C ILE A 44 6.78 -1.35 -5.23
N LEU A 45 7.01 -0.94 -3.96
CA LEU A 45 7.89 0.18 -3.62
C LEU A 45 9.33 0.00 -4.12
N PHE A 46 9.87 -1.22 -4.06
CA PHE A 46 11.23 -1.51 -4.53
C PHE A 46 11.34 -1.79 -6.04
N SER A 47 10.22 -1.76 -6.78
CA SER A 47 10.18 -2.05 -8.22
C SER A 47 9.93 -0.83 -9.09
N GLU A 48 10.11 0.39 -8.56
CA GLU A 48 9.81 1.65 -9.26
C GLU A 48 10.37 1.69 -10.69
N LYS A 49 11.65 1.37 -10.89
CA LYS A 49 12.29 1.35 -12.21
C LYS A 49 11.65 0.34 -13.17
N LEU A 50 11.24 -0.82 -12.67
CA LEU A 50 10.58 -1.85 -13.49
C LEU A 50 9.16 -1.41 -13.87
N ILE A 51 8.46 -0.76 -12.94
CA ILE A 51 7.11 -0.24 -13.13
C ILE A 51 7.11 0.92 -14.13
N ALA A 52 8.08 1.84 -14.02
CA ALA A 52 8.23 2.98 -14.92
C ALA A 52 8.54 2.58 -16.37
N ASN A 53 9.19 1.42 -16.56
CA ASN A 53 9.53 0.89 -17.88
C ASN A 53 8.50 -0.12 -18.42
N MET A 54 7.34 -0.27 -17.77
CA MET A 54 6.31 -1.20 -18.24
C MET A 54 5.74 -0.78 -19.61
N PRO A 55 5.45 -1.75 -20.49
CA PRO A 55 4.82 -1.44 -21.77
C PRO A 55 3.39 -0.92 -21.56
N GLU A 56 3.03 0.18 -22.22
CA GLU A 56 1.66 0.73 -22.17
C GLU A 56 0.63 -0.19 -22.86
N SER A 57 1.10 -1.03 -23.79
CA SER A 57 0.31 -2.02 -24.50
C SER A 57 1.03 -3.36 -24.55
N GLY A 58 0.33 -4.44 -24.27
CA GLY A 58 0.89 -5.80 -24.24
C GLY A 58 1.21 -6.28 -22.82
N PRO A 59 1.66 -7.54 -22.68
CA PRO A 59 1.98 -8.12 -21.38
C PRO A 59 3.25 -7.51 -20.76
N SER A 60 3.19 -7.14 -19.48
CA SER A 60 4.36 -6.73 -18.70
C SER A 60 5.09 -7.97 -18.19
N TYR A 61 6.26 -8.31 -18.73
CA TYR A 61 6.99 -9.51 -18.28
C TYR A 61 7.86 -9.31 -17.04
N GLU A 62 8.38 -8.08 -16.85
CA GLU A 62 9.37 -7.78 -15.82
C GLU A 62 8.75 -7.55 -14.44
N PHE A 63 7.51 -7.05 -14.40
CA PHE A 63 6.78 -6.83 -13.15
C PHE A 63 5.37 -7.42 -13.24
N HIS A 64 5.07 -8.32 -12.29
CA HIS A 64 3.77 -8.95 -12.17
C HIS A 64 3.38 -9.14 -10.71
N LEU A 65 2.07 -9.10 -10.46
CA LEU A 65 1.47 -9.52 -9.21
C LEU A 65 0.54 -10.71 -9.49
N THR A 66 0.71 -11.78 -8.72
CA THR A 66 -0.24 -12.89 -8.69
C THR A 66 -1.58 -12.44 -8.12
N ARG A 67 -2.64 -13.21 -8.40
CA ARG A 67 -3.96 -12.99 -7.77
C ARG A 67 -3.86 -12.91 -6.25
N GLN A 68 -3.04 -13.77 -5.64
CA GLN A 68 -2.89 -13.82 -4.19
C GLN A 68 -2.17 -12.58 -3.63
N GLU A 69 -1.14 -12.08 -4.34
CA GLU A 69 -0.48 -10.81 -4.00
C GLU A 69 -1.45 -9.65 -4.08
N ILE A 70 -2.28 -9.58 -5.13
CA ILE A 70 -3.31 -8.52 -5.28
C ILE A 70 -4.32 -8.59 -4.12
N VAL A 71 -4.94 -9.76 -3.90
CA VAL A 71 -5.96 -9.92 -2.85
C VAL A 71 -5.39 -9.62 -1.46
N SER A 72 -4.18 -10.11 -1.16
CA SER A 72 -3.55 -9.87 0.14
C SER A 72 -3.16 -8.41 0.35
N LEU A 73 -2.74 -7.69 -0.70
CA LEU A 73 -2.42 -6.27 -0.64
C LEU A 73 -3.66 -5.45 -0.23
N PHE A 74 -4.77 -5.61 -0.95
CA PHE A 74 -6.00 -4.86 -0.67
C PHE A 74 -6.63 -5.27 0.66
N ASN A 75 -6.59 -6.56 1.03
CA ASN A 75 -7.08 -7.00 2.33
C ASN A 75 -6.25 -6.43 3.49
N ALA A 76 -4.92 -6.39 3.36
CA ALA A 76 -4.06 -5.79 4.37
C ALA A 76 -4.32 -4.29 4.50
N PHE A 77 -4.39 -3.58 3.37
CA PHE A 77 -4.74 -2.16 3.35
C PHE A 77 -6.13 -1.90 3.98
N GLY A 78 -7.13 -2.72 3.63
CA GLY A 78 -8.48 -2.63 4.19
C GLY A 78 -8.50 -2.77 5.72
N ARG A 79 -7.74 -3.72 6.29
CA ARG A 79 -7.63 -3.87 7.75
C ARG A 79 -7.02 -2.65 8.43
N ILE A 80 -6.01 -2.03 7.81
CA ILE A 80 -5.40 -0.80 8.32
C ILE A 80 -6.41 0.36 8.21
N SER A 81 -7.09 0.49 7.08
CA SER A 81 -8.13 1.50 6.87
C SER A 81 -9.26 1.38 7.90
N THR A 82 -9.74 0.16 8.19
CA THR A 82 -10.73 -0.08 9.25
C THR A 82 -10.18 0.34 10.61
N SER A 83 -8.93 -0.01 10.92
CA SER A 83 -8.31 0.39 12.20
C SER A 83 -8.26 1.91 12.35
N VAL A 84 -7.93 2.66 11.29
CA VAL A 84 -7.96 4.13 11.29
C VAL A 84 -9.39 4.66 11.51
N LYS A 85 -10.39 4.06 10.86
CA LYS A 85 -11.80 4.43 11.06
C LYS A 85 -12.26 4.17 12.49
N GLU A 86 -11.88 3.05 13.09
CA GLU A 86 -12.24 2.74 14.48
C GLU A 86 -11.60 3.70 15.48
N LEU A 87 -10.40 4.23 15.21
CA LEU A 87 -9.82 5.28 16.06
C LEU A 87 -10.68 6.56 16.10
N GLU A 88 -11.30 6.94 14.98
CA GLU A 88 -12.26 8.04 14.94
C GLU A 88 -13.52 7.70 15.76
N ASN A 89 -14.05 6.48 15.60
CA ASN A 89 -15.21 6.02 16.38
C ASN A 89 -14.92 6.08 17.90
N PHE A 90 -13.75 5.60 18.34
CA PHE A 90 -13.33 5.67 19.74
C PHE A 90 -13.21 7.11 20.23
N ARG A 91 -12.65 8.04 19.44
CA ARG A 91 -12.58 9.46 19.80
C ARG A 91 -13.97 10.05 20.02
N ASN A 92 -14.92 9.76 19.14
CA ASN A 92 -16.29 10.25 19.25
C ASN A 92 -17.00 9.68 20.49
N LEU A 93 -16.81 8.39 20.78
CA LEU A 93 -17.36 7.77 21.99
C LEU A 93 -16.81 8.43 23.26
N LEU A 94 -15.50 8.73 23.32
CA LEU A 94 -14.87 9.38 24.47
C LEU A 94 -15.33 10.83 24.67
N GLN A 95 -15.65 11.54 23.59
CA GLN A 95 -16.21 12.90 23.67
C GLN A 95 -17.63 12.92 24.24
N ASN A 96 -18.45 11.91 23.93
CA ASN A 96 -19.84 11.81 24.40
C ASN A 96 -19.98 11.31 25.86
N ILE A 97 -18.87 10.99 26.53
CA ILE A 97 -18.86 10.54 27.94
C ILE A 97 -18.73 11.73 28.92
N HIS A 98 -18.48 12.95 28.41
CA HIS A 98 -18.57 14.21 29.17
C HIS A 98 -19.86 14.95 28.81
#